data_AF-A0A972UXI9-F1
#
_entry.id   AF-A0A972UXI9-F1
#
_cell.length_a   1.000
_cell.length_b   1.000
_cell.length_c   1.000
_cell.angle_alpha   90.00
_cell.angle_beta   90.00
_cell.angle_gamma   90.00
#
_symmetry.space_group_name_H-M   'P 1'
#
loop_
_entity.id
_entity.type
_entity.pdbx_description
1 polymer ?
#
loop_
_entity_poly.entity_id
_entity_poly.type
_entity_poly.pdbx_seq_one_letter_code
_entity_poly.pdbx_strand_id
1 'polypeptide(L)'
;HGIDHARTLAIVLPGMMHILRKEKKEKILQYGKRVWNITEGTEDERIDKTIAATVSFFESVGIPTKMTDYNVPAETIDKITSRFKKRGFKLGEKSDIGPKTIKLILENRL
;
A
#
# COMPACT_ATOMS: atom_id res chain seq x y z
N HIS A 1 -10.31 -3.20 15.50
CA HIS A 1 -9.52 -4.38 15.10
C HIS A 1 -8.33 -4.64 16.01
N GLY A 2 -7.77 -3.66 16.75
CA GLY A 2 -6.69 -3.94 17.72
C GLY A 2 -5.40 -4.48 17.07
N ILE A 3 -5.23 -4.24 15.77
CA ILE A 3 -4.08 -4.71 15.00
C ILE A 3 -2.89 -3.82 15.31
N ASP A 4 -1.73 -4.44 15.53
CA ASP A 4 -0.49 -3.73 15.82
C ASP A 4 -0.13 -2.75 14.70
N HIS A 5 0.50 -1.64 15.07
CA HIS A 5 0.80 -0.56 14.13
C HIS A 5 1.59 -1.06 12.90
N ALA A 6 2.66 -1.82 13.11
CA ALA A 6 3.49 -2.36 12.03
C ALA A 6 2.71 -3.27 11.05
N ARG A 7 1.76 -4.07 11.55
CA ARG A 7 0.90 -4.93 10.73
C ARG A 7 -0.02 -4.09 9.84
N THR A 8 -0.60 -3.02 10.40
CA THR A 8 -1.42 -2.11 9.58
C THR A 8 -0.62 -1.41 8.47
N LEU A 9 0.65 -1.08 8.73
CA LEU A 9 1.55 -0.51 7.72
C LEU A 9 1.91 -1.51 6.62
N ALA A 10 2.19 -2.77 6.98
CA ALA A 10 2.50 -3.83 6.04
C ALA A 10 1.33 -4.16 5.09
N ILE A 11 0.08 -3.99 5.57
CA ILE A 11 -1.11 -4.07 4.72
C ILE A 11 -1.16 -2.87 3.77
N VAL A 12 -1.06 -1.64 4.28
CA VAL A 12 -1.37 -0.42 3.51
C VAL A 12 -0.27 -0.06 2.49
N LEU A 13 1.00 -0.25 2.83
CA LEU A 13 2.13 0.22 2.02
C LEU A 13 2.13 -0.35 0.59
N PRO A 14 1.99 -1.68 0.36
CA PRO A 14 1.95 -2.24 -1.00
C PRO A 14 0.78 -1.68 -1.84
N GLY A 15 -0.40 -1.53 -1.22
CA GLY A 15 -1.57 -1.00 -1.91
C GLY A 15 -1.39 0.47 -2.31
N MET A 16 -0.78 1.26 -1.43
CA MET A 16 -0.41 2.64 -1.70
C MET A 16 0.59 2.73 -2.86
N MET A 17 1.64 1.90 -2.85
CA MET A 17 2.64 1.87 -3.93
C MET A 17 1.99 1.50 -5.27
N HIS A 18 1.04 0.57 -5.28
CA HIS A 18 0.34 0.16 -6.50
C HIS A 18 -0.59 1.25 -7.03
N ILE A 19 -1.46 1.81 -6.19
CA ILE A 19 -2.45 2.81 -6.61
C ILE A 19 -1.79 4.14 -7.00
N LEU A 20 -0.74 4.55 -6.29
CA LEU A 20 -0.01 5.79 -6.54
C LEU A 20 1.27 5.56 -7.37
N ARG A 21 1.32 4.45 -8.13
CA ARG A 21 2.53 4.05 -8.88
C ARG A 21 2.98 5.10 -9.88
N LYS A 22 2.07 5.89 -10.45
CA LYS A 22 2.41 6.94 -11.42
C LYS A 22 3.05 8.13 -10.71
N GLU A 23 2.42 8.59 -9.64
CA GLU A 23 2.82 9.76 -8.85
C GLU A 23 4.13 9.51 -8.09
N LYS A 24 4.39 8.26 -7.70
CA LYS A 24 5.55 7.82 -6.91
C LYS A 24 6.59 7.04 -7.71
N LYS A 25 6.39 6.92 -9.03
CA LYS A 25 7.19 6.10 -9.97
C LYS A 25 8.69 6.20 -9.74
N GLU A 26 9.23 7.41 -9.77
CA GLU A 26 10.68 7.64 -9.70
C GLU A 26 11.28 7.07 -8.41
N LYS A 27 10.61 7.26 -7.28
CA LYS A 27 11.08 6.77 -5.98
C LYS A 27 10.90 5.27 -5.82
N ILE A 28 9.82 4.69 -6.36
CA ILE A 28 9.64 3.24 -6.36
C ILE A 28 10.72 2.56 -7.22
N LEU A 29 11.01 3.09 -8.41
CA LEU A 29 12.08 2.57 -9.28
C LEU A 29 13.47 2.71 -8.64
N GLN A 30 13.72 3.83 -7.97
CA GLN A 30 14.97 4.04 -7.22
C GLN A 30 15.09 3.04 -6.05
N TYR A 31 14.01 2.84 -5.29
CA TYR A 31 13.93 1.87 -4.20
C TYR A 31 14.18 0.44 -4.71
N GLY A 32 13.47 0.01 -5.74
CA GLY A 32 13.65 -1.28 -6.39
C GLY A 32 15.07 -1.54 -6.84
N LYS A 33 15.69 -0.56 -7.52
CA LYS A 33 17.08 -0.66 -7.97
C LYS A 33 18.06 -0.76 -6.79
N ARG A 34 17.94 0.12 -5.79
CA ARG A 34 18.97 0.26 -4.74
C ARG A 34 18.86 -0.78 -3.62
N VAL A 35 17.65 -1.21 -3.30
CA VAL A 35 17.41 -2.12 -2.16
C VAL A 35 17.25 -3.56 -2.62
N TRP A 36 16.60 -3.77 -3.77
CA TRP A 36 16.28 -5.11 -4.27
C TRP A 36 17.06 -5.51 -5.52
N ASN A 37 17.96 -4.65 -6.01
CA ASN A 37 18.71 -4.84 -7.25
C ASN A 37 17.82 -5.10 -8.49
N ILE A 38 16.62 -4.51 -8.54
CA ILE A 38 15.66 -4.68 -9.65
C ILE A 38 15.97 -3.66 -10.76
N THR A 39 16.78 -4.10 -11.74
CA THR A 39 17.24 -3.25 -12.86
C THR A 39 16.65 -3.62 -14.21
N GLU A 40 16.12 -4.82 -14.38
CA GLU A 40 15.67 -5.35 -15.67
C GLU A 40 14.14 -5.36 -15.85
N GLY A 41 13.71 -5.12 -17.09
CA GLY A 41 12.32 -5.01 -17.50
C GLY A 41 11.89 -3.56 -17.73
N THR A 42 10.65 -3.40 -18.18
CA THR A 42 9.99 -2.10 -18.30
C THR A 42 9.84 -1.44 -16.93
N GLU A 43 9.58 -0.13 -16.91
CA GLU A 43 9.38 0.58 -15.64
C GLU A 43 8.19 0.02 -14.84
N ASP A 44 7.11 -0.37 -15.52
CA ASP A 44 5.96 -0.97 -14.85
C ASP A 44 6.28 -2.35 -14.26
N GLU A 45 6.97 -3.21 -15.01
CA GLU A 45 7.42 -4.51 -14.50
C GLU A 45 8.35 -4.35 -13.29
N ARG A 46 9.25 -3.36 -13.31
CA ARG A 46 10.17 -3.10 -12.21
C ARG A 46 9.44 -2.58 -10.98
N ILE A 47 8.40 -1.76 -11.14
CA ILE A 47 7.53 -1.34 -10.04
C ILE A 47 6.82 -2.56 -9.44
N ASP A 48 6.22 -3.41 -10.27
CA ASP A 48 5.49 -4.59 -9.80
C ASP A 48 6.41 -5.56 -9.06
N LYS A 49 7.60 -5.84 -9.60
CA LYS A 49 8.65 -6.64 -8.93
C LYS A 49 9.07 -6.01 -7.58
N THR A 50 9.17 -4.69 -7.50
CA THR A 50 9.55 -3.97 -6.27
C THR A 50 8.48 -4.08 -5.19
N ILE A 51 7.20 -3.95 -5.57
CA ILE A 51 6.07 -4.15 -4.66
C ILE A 51 6.05 -5.60 -4.19
N ALA A 52 6.21 -6.57 -5.10
CA ALA A 52 6.26 -7.99 -4.77
C ALA A 52 7.40 -8.31 -3.79
N ALA A 53 8.62 -7.81 -4.02
CA ALA A 53 9.75 -8.00 -3.11
C ALA A 53 9.48 -7.43 -1.71
N THR A 54 8.80 -6.29 -1.63
CA THR A 54 8.40 -5.68 -0.35
C THR A 54 7.36 -6.53 0.39
N VAL A 55 6.37 -7.06 -0.33
CA VAL A 55 5.37 -7.99 0.23
C VAL A 55 6.06 -9.25 0.74
N SER A 56 6.89 -9.89 -0.09
CA SER A 56 7.63 -11.11 0.28
C SER A 56 8.51 -10.90 1.50
N PHE A 57 9.11 -9.72 1.67
CA PHE A 57 9.90 -9.38 2.84
C PHE A 57 9.05 -9.32 4.12
N PHE A 58 7.89 -8.65 4.09
CA PHE A 58 7.02 -8.63 5.27
C PHE A 58 6.52 -10.03 5.63
N GLU A 59 6.14 -10.81 4.63
CA GLU A 59 5.64 -12.17 4.85
C GLU A 59 6.74 -13.12 5.35
N SER A 60 8.00 -12.96 4.89
CA SER A 60 9.12 -13.78 5.38
C SER A 60 9.46 -13.54 6.84
N VAL A 61 9.14 -12.37 7.39
CA VAL A 61 9.28 -12.05 8.82
C VAL A 61 7.98 -12.27 9.62
N GLY A 62 7.01 -12.98 9.03
CA GLY A 62 5.77 -13.39 9.71
C GLY A 62 4.73 -12.28 9.85
N ILE A 63 4.76 -11.27 8.98
CA ILE A 63 3.78 -10.18 8.94
C ILE A 63 2.92 -10.32 7.67
N PRO A 64 1.71 -10.89 7.77
CA PRO A 64 0.76 -10.93 6.67
C PRO A 64 0.44 -9.52 6.12
N THR A 65 0.20 -9.43 4.82
CA THR A 65 0.07 -8.15 4.10
C THR A 65 -1.32 -7.92 3.49
N LYS A 66 -2.30 -8.77 3.80
CA LYS A 66 -3.69 -8.59 3.40
C LYS A 66 -4.60 -8.38 4.59
N MET A 67 -5.74 -7.73 4.36
CA MET A 67 -6.76 -7.49 5.38
C MET A 67 -7.44 -8.79 5.83
N THR A 68 -7.62 -9.73 4.89
CA THR A 68 -8.25 -11.03 5.12
C THR A 68 -7.47 -11.91 6.10
N ASP A 69 -6.13 -11.82 6.10
CA ASP A 69 -5.25 -12.54 7.03
C ASP A 69 -5.46 -12.15 8.51
N TYR A 70 -6.05 -10.98 8.76
CA TYR A 70 -6.37 -10.48 10.10
C TYR A 70 -7.87 -10.48 10.41
N ASN A 71 -8.66 -11.24 9.63
CA ASN A 71 -10.11 -11.30 9.74
C ASN A 71 -10.78 -9.91 9.69
N VAL A 72 -10.21 -8.97 8.91
CA VAL A 72 -10.80 -7.65 8.71
C VAL A 72 -11.69 -7.70 7.48
N PRO A 73 -13.01 -7.53 7.65
CA PRO A 73 -13.94 -7.72 6.54
C PRO A 73 -14.01 -6.45 5.68
N ALA A 74 -14.39 -6.61 4.41
CA ALA A 74 -14.34 -5.55 3.41
C ALA A 74 -15.18 -4.31 3.77
N GLU A 75 -16.28 -4.48 4.53
CA GLU A 75 -17.13 -3.38 4.98
C GLU A 75 -16.40 -2.42 5.94
N THR A 76 -15.27 -2.86 6.50
CA THR A 76 -14.37 -2.00 7.28
C THR A 76 -13.84 -0.84 6.43
N ILE A 77 -13.62 -1.05 5.13
CA ILE A 77 -13.12 -0.03 4.20
C ILE A 77 -14.10 1.14 4.14
N ASP A 78 -15.40 0.87 4.06
CA ASP A 78 -16.43 1.93 4.05
C ASP A 78 -16.46 2.73 5.36
N LYS A 79 -16.25 2.05 6.50
CA LYS A 79 -16.12 2.74 7.80
C LYS A 79 -14.89 3.64 7.84
N ILE A 80 -13.75 3.18 7.34
CA ILE A 80 -12.50 3.96 7.30
C ILE A 80 -12.67 5.19 6.39
N THR A 81 -13.15 4.97 5.16
CA THR A 81 -13.30 6.03 4.15
C THR A 81 -14.31 7.09 4.59
N SER A 82 -15.42 6.69 5.22
CA SER A 82 -16.40 7.60 5.82
C SER A 82 -15.78 8.47 6.92
N ARG A 83 -14.92 7.91 7.79
CA ARG A 83 -14.20 8.69 8.82
C ARG A 83 -13.26 9.72 8.21
N PHE A 84 -12.50 9.35 7.17
CA PHE A 84 -11.63 10.31 6.47
C PHE A 84 -12.42 11.40 5.76
N LYS A 85 -13.56 11.06 5.14
CA LYS A 85 -14.47 12.04 4.53
C LYS A 85 -14.99 13.05 5.55
N LYS A 86 -15.42 12.60 6.74
CA LYS A 86 -15.91 13.48 7.81
C LYS A 86 -14.83 14.42 8.36
N ARG A 87 -13.57 13.96 8.43
CA ARG A 87 -12.45 14.77 8.90
C ARG A 87 -11.98 15.82 7.87
N GLY A 88 -12.29 15.63 6.58
CA GLY A 88 -11.92 16.55 5.51
C GLY A 88 -10.41 16.54 5.17
N PHE A 89 -9.63 15.61 5.72
CA PHE A 89 -8.19 15.55 5.50
C PHE A 89 -7.84 14.98 4.13
N LYS A 90 -6.82 15.57 3.51
CA LYS A 90 -6.09 14.97 2.39
C LYS A 90 -4.71 14.56 2.88
N LEU A 91 -4.31 13.33 2.57
CA LEU A 91 -3.03 12.75 2.96
C LEU A 91 -2.02 12.82 1.80
N GLY A 92 -0.80 12.38 2.06
CA GLY A 92 0.27 12.29 1.07
C GLY A 92 1.11 13.56 1.01
N GLU A 93 2.30 13.42 0.43
CA GLU A 93 3.30 14.49 0.26
C GLU A 93 2.80 15.64 -0.63
N LYS A 94 1.79 15.39 -1.46
CA LYS A 94 1.12 16.39 -2.30
C LYS A 94 -0.26 16.79 -1.76
N SER A 95 -0.67 16.26 -0.60
CA SER A 95 -2.01 16.46 -0.04
C SER A 95 -3.14 16.15 -1.04
N ASP A 96 -2.99 15.06 -1.80
CA ASP A 96 -3.88 14.63 -2.90
C ASP A 96 -4.59 13.29 -2.62
N ILE A 97 -4.23 12.59 -1.54
CA ILE A 97 -4.85 11.32 -1.17
C ILE A 97 -6.12 11.59 -0.36
N GLY A 98 -7.26 11.56 -1.04
CA GLY A 98 -8.59 11.68 -0.43
C GLY A 98 -9.28 10.34 -0.15
N PRO A 99 -10.52 10.37 0.41
CA PRO A 99 -11.26 9.15 0.77
C PRO A 99 -11.46 8.15 -0.37
N LYS A 100 -11.60 8.61 -1.62
CA LYS A 100 -11.71 7.74 -2.80
C LYS A 100 -10.42 6.95 -3.04
N THR A 101 -9.27 7.61 -2.99
CA THR A 101 -7.96 6.97 -3.14
C THR A 101 -7.68 6.02 -1.98
N ILE A 102 -8.03 6.40 -0.76
CA ILE A 102 -7.91 5.52 0.43
C ILE A 102 -8.72 4.23 0.23
N LYS A 103 -9.94 4.33 -0.33
CA LYS A 103 -10.77 3.15 -0.65
C LYS A 103 -10.02 2.19 -1.59
N LEU A 104 -9.53 2.70 -2.72
CA LEU A 104 -8.79 1.91 -3.70
C LEU A 104 -7.53 1.26 -3.11
N ILE A 105 -6.79 1.99 -2.25
CA ILE A 105 -5.60 1.47 -1.57
C ILE A 105 -5.94 0.26 -0.71
N LEU A 106 -7.03 0.33 0.06
CA LEU A 106 -7.46 -0.76 0.94
C LEU A 106 -8.07 -1.93 0.15
N GLU A 107 -8.87 -1.65 -0.88
CA GLU A 107 -9.47 -2.68 -1.75
C GLU A 107 -8.42 -3.50 -2.50
N ASN A 108 -7.30 -2.88 -2.87
CA ASN A 108 -6.17 -3.60 -3.47
C ASN A 108 -5.55 -4.66 -2.52
N ARG A 109 -5.81 -4.56 -1.21
CA ARG A 109 -5.20 -5.38 -0.15
C ARG A 109 -6.19 -6.28 0.56
N LEU A 110 -7.33 -6.56 -0.07
CA LEU A 110 -8.26 -7.62 0.34
C LEU A 110 -7.64 -9.00 0.11
#